data_AF-A0A538RD14-F1
#
_entry.id   AF-A0A538RD14-F1
#
_cell.length_a   1.000
_cell.length_b   1.000
_cell.length_c   1.000
_cell.angle_alpha   90.00
_cell.angle_beta   90.00
_cell.angle_gamma   90.00
#
_symmetry.space_group_name_H-M   'P 1'
#
loop_
_entity.id
_entity.type
_entity.pdbx_description
1 polymer ?
#
loop_
_entity_poly.entity_id
_entity_poly.type
_entity_poly.pdbx_seq_one_letter_code
_entity_poly.pdbx_strand_id
1 'polypeptide(L)'
;MSSRPRRRPHRSGLRLWLVPIAILGGIALVAFASLYMLDHHVTGGISDPKPESAVGRYVRFEPTLISDALSGLAGMTAAVLGIVITVVSLLVQLTAERYTGVAQMFLRDRRNVMVMAYYVVTCVVGVAISLSLHNEFVPRAAVFSMMCATAFGLIMMLPYFAYVFRFLEPVNLVARIEAEAAVDLAIAATTRQPAAIVDGQAPALAALEELTDITSNSISGKDKIIASRAVDAIKDFVVGYLDVKNRADPRWFQIGEHIRDNPDFVAMDPESLRDLEADRTWLEWKALRQYFGIYAEAQGEMPDINYLIAIDSCSGS
;
A
#
# COMPACT_ATOMS: atom_id res chain seq x y z
N MET A 1 -6.86 36.27 -0.16
CA MET A 1 -5.61 35.48 -0.25
C MET A 1 -5.26 34.94 1.12
N SER A 2 -5.81 33.79 1.48
CA SER A 2 -5.54 33.08 2.74
C SER A 2 -4.58 31.94 2.42
N SER A 3 -3.36 32.03 2.92
CA SER A 3 -2.32 31.02 2.72
C SER A 3 -2.63 29.78 3.57
N ARG A 4 -3.15 28.72 2.92
CA ARG A 4 -3.28 27.39 3.52
C ARG A 4 -1.91 26.91 4.04
N PRO A 5 -1.80 26.41 5.28
CA PRO A 5 -0.54 25.86 5.77
C PRO A 5 -0.23 24.57 4.98
N ARG A 6 0.83 24.59 4.19
CA ARG A 6 1.41 23.38 3.57
C ARG A 6 1.74 22.39 4.69
N ARG A 7 0.91 21.36 4.87
CA ARG A 7 1.22 20.18 5.69
C ARG A 7 2.56 19.61 5.20
N ARG A 8 3.61 19.78 6.00
CA ARG A 8 4.92 19.19 5.72
C ARG A 8 4.75 17.67 5.71
N PRO A 9 5.17 16.95 4.65
CA PRO A 9 5.07 15.51 4.64
C PRO A 9 5.94 14.92 5.75
N HIS A 10 5.38 13.96 6.48
CA HIS A 10 5.98 13.18 7.56
C HIS A 10 7.18 12.34 7.03
N ARG A 11 8.28 13.00 6.66
CA ARG A 11 9.52 12.38 6.15
C ARG A 11 10.40 11.79 7.26
N SER A 12 10.01 11.92 8.52
CA SER A 12 10.76 11.48 9.69
C SER A 12 10.68 9.96 9.95
N GLY A 13 9.53 9.32 9.74
CA GLY A 13 9.32 7.90 10.10
C GLY A 13 10.17 6.92 9.29
N LEU A 14 10.28 7.11 7.97
CA LEU A 14 11.07 6.24 7.08
C LEU A 14 12.57 6.33 7.36
N ARG A 15 13.08 7.54 7.64
CA ARG A 15 14.50 7.75 7.92
C ARG A 15 14.89 7.22 9.30
N LEU A 16 13.95 7.22 10.25
CA LEU A 16 14.17 6.65 11.60
C LEU A 16 14.28 5.13 11.58
N TRP A 17 13.66 4.43 10.62
CA TRP A 17 13.66 2.97 10.52
C TRP A 17 14.66 2.42 9.50
N LEU A 18 14.92 3.13 8.39
CA LEU A 18 15.96 2.73 7.44
C LEU A 18 17.37 2.78 8.03
N VAL A 19 17.61 3.68 8.98
CA VAL A 19 18.90 3.80 9.69
C VAL A 19 19.22 2.55 10.52
N PRO A 20 18.37 2.06 11.43
CA PRO A 20 18.64 0.82 12.16
C PRO A 20 18.74 -0.40 11.25
N ILE A 21 18.02 -0.44 10.12
CA ILE A 21 18.14 -1.52 9.12
C ILE A 21 19.49 -1.49 8.41
N ALA A 22 19.94 -0.30 7.97
CA ALA A 22 21.26 -0.13 7.37
C ALA A 22 22.38 -0.43 8.39
N ILE A 23 22.16 -0.11 9.67
CA ILE A 23 23.06 -0.46 10.76
C ILE A 23 23.09 -1.99 10.96
N LEU A 24 21.95 -2.67 11.01
CA LEU A 24 21.88 -4.13 11.17
C LEU A 24 22.52 -4.86 9.98
N GLY A 25 22.22 -4.43 8.74
CA GLY A 25 22.86 -4.95 7.54
C GLY A 25 24.37 -4.67 7.54
N GLY A 26 24.78 -3.47 7.94
CA GLY A 26 26.18 -3.10 8.12
C GLY A 26 26.89 -3.94 9.18
N ILE A 27 26.26 -4.16 10.33
CA ILE A 27 26.76 -5.03 11.40
C ILE A 27 26.92 -6.46 10.91
N ALA A 28 25.93 -7.00 10.18
CA ALA A 28 26.02 -8.35 9.63
C ALA A 28 27.18 -8.48 8.62
N LEU A 29 27.37 -7.48 7.76
CA LEU A 29 28.44 -7.45 6.76
C LEU A 29 29.82 -7.27 7.41
N VAL A 30 29.93 -6.41 8.42
CA VAL A 30 31.16 -6.21 9.21
C VAL A 30 31.48 -7.45 10.05
N ALA A 31 30.48 -8.08 10.68
CA ALA A 31 30.65 -9.32 11.42
C ALA A 31 31.16 -10.42 10.49
N PHE A 32 30.54 -10.60 9.32
CA PHE A 32 31.00 -11.53 8.30
C PHE A 32 32.44 -11.24 7.85
N ALA A 33 32.74 -9.98 7.48
CA ALA A 33 34.07 -9.58 7.05
C ALA A 33 35.12 -9.79 8.14
N SER A 34 34.79 -9.49 9.40
CA SER A 34 35.68 -9.67 10.54
C SER A 34 35.95 -11.13 10.86
N LEU A 35 34.92 -11.99 10.83
CA LEU A 35 35.06 -13.43 11.03
C LEU A 35 35.82 -14.08 9.86
N TYR A 36 35.57 -13.64 8.63
CA TYR A 36 36.28 -14.11 7.44
C TYR A 36 37.77 -13.73 7.45
N MET A 37 38.08 -12.49 7.84
CA MET A 37 39.48 -12.04 8.00
C MET A 37 40.16 -12.77 9.16
N LEU A 38 39.45 -12.99 10.27
CA LEU A 38 39.96 -13.76 11.40
C LEU A 38 40.26 -15.20 10.97
N ASP A 39 39.38 -15.82 10.21
CA ASP A 39 39.57 -17.19 9.71
C ASP A 39 40.75 -17.29 8.72
N HIS A 40 40.89 -16.28 7.86
CA HIS A 40 42.01 -16.15 6.94
C HIS A 40 43.36 -15.99 7.67
N HIS A 41 43.39 -15.23 8.78
CA HIS A 41 44.63 -14.90 9.50
C HIS A 41 44.99 -15.88 10.63
N VAL A 42 44.02 -16.54 11.25
CA VAL A 42 44.23 -17.34 12.48
C VAL A 42 44.09 -18.85 12.23
N THR A 43 43.07 -19.29 11.50
CA THR A 43 42.75 -20.72 11.35
C THR A 43 43.27 -21.35 10.09
N GLY A 44 43.69 -20.56 9.09
CA GLY A 44 44.51 -21.01 7.96
C GLY A 44 44.02 -22.34 7.37
N GLY A 45 42.81 -22.34 6.78
CA GLY A 45 42.28 -23.51 6.08
C GLY A 45 43.33 -24.16 5.18
N ILE A 46 43.38 -25.51 5.23
CA ILE A 46 44.44 -26.40 4.75
C ILE A 46 45.22 -25.79 3.56
N SER A 47 46.48 -25.47 3.84
CA SER A 47 47.43 -24.76 2.98
C SER A 47 47.58 -25.36 1.58
N ASP A 48 47.04 -24.69 0.56
CA ASP A 48 47.49 -24.82 -0.83
C ASP A 48 48.67 -23.83 -1.06
N PRO A 49 49.78 -24.21 -1.72
CA PRO A 49 51.08 -23.54 -1.58
C PRO A 49 51.25 -22.29 -2.46
N LYS A 50 50.20 -21.52 -2.71
CA LYS A 50 50.29 -20.22 -3.40
C LYS A 50 49.54 -19.12 -2.63
N PRO A 51 50.14 -17.92 -2.47
CA PRO A 51 49.49 -16.80 -1.80
C PRO A 51 48.46 -16.19 -2.75
N GLU A 52 47.28 -16.81 -2.87
CA GLU A 52 46.14 -16.18 -3.52
C GLU A 52 45.48 -15.19 -2.53
N SER A 53 45.19 -13.98 -3.02
CA SER A 53 44.48 -12.94 -2.26
C SER A 53 43.22 -13.51 -1.59
N ALA A 54 42.84 -12.97 -0.42
CA ALA A 54 41.66 -13.45 0.34
C ALA A 54 40.39 -13.59 -0.52
N VAL A 55 40.21 -12.72 -1.51
CA VAL A 55 39.10 -12.79 -2.48
C VAL A 55 39.16 -14.04 -3.37
N GLY A 56 40.34 -14.48 -3.78
CA GLY A 56 40.53 -15.70 -4.59
C GLY A 56 40.18 -16.98 -3.82
N ARG A 57 40.46 -17.01 -2.51
CA ARG A 57 40.10 -18.13 -1.64
C ARG A 57 38.60 -18.18 -1.34
N TYR A 58 37.92 -17.03 -1.24
CA TYR A 58 36.46 -16.96 -1.12
C TYR A 58 35.72 -17.52 -2.36
N VAL A 59 36.32 -17.38 -3.55
CA VAL A 59 35.70 -17.77 -4.83
C VAL A 59 35.97 -19.24 -5.21
N ARG A 60 36.88 -19.93 -4.51
CA ARG A 60 37.10 -21.38 -4.65
C ARG A 60 36.14 -22.13 -3.73
N PHE A 61 34.99 -22.52 -4.28
CA PHE A 61 34.00 -23.31 -3.56
C PHE A 61 34.19 -24.82 -3.79
N GLU A 62 34.11 -25.63 -2.73
CA GLU A 62 34.09 -27.11 -2.83
C GLU A 62 32.70 -27.61 -3.27
N PRO A 63 32.58 -28.39 -4.37
CA PRO A 63 31.29 -28.75 -4.97
C PRO A 63 30.28 -29.41 -4.02
N THR A 64 30.75 -30.25 -3.10
CA THR A 64 29.91 -31.01 -2.15
C THR A 64 29.30 -30.13 -1.07
N LEU A 65 30.04 -29.14 -0.55
CA LEU A 65 29.55 -28.22 0.48
C LEU A 65 28.60 -27.14 -0.08
N ILE A 66 28.67 -26.85 -1.38
CA ILE A 66 27.82 -25.83 -2.03
C ILE A 66 26.39 -26.31 -2.22
N SER A 67 26.19 -27.58 -2.58
CA SER A 67 24.85 -28.12 -2.88
C SER A 67 23.92 -28.00 -1.67
N ASP A 68 24.41 -28.39 -0.49
CA ASP A 68 23.65 -28.32 0.75
C ASP A 68 23.43 -26.87 1.20
N ALA A 69 24.43 -26.01 1.05
CA ALA A 69 24.30 -24.59 1.38
C ALA A 69 23.30 -23.87 0.46
N LEU A 70 23.33 -24.14 -0.84
CA LEU A 70 22.48 -23.48 -1.84
C LEU A 70 21.01 -23.89 -1.70
N SER A 71 20.75 -25.19 -1.50
CA SER A 71 19.41 -25.69 -1.18
C SER A 71 18.91 -25.10 0.15
N GLY A 72 19.78 -24.95 1.15
CA GLY A 72 19.49 -24.23 2.40
C GLY A 72 19.12 -22.76 2.19
N LEU A 73 19.83 -22.03 1.33
CA LEU A 73 19.52 -20.63 0.99
C LEU A 73 18.17 -20.49 0.28
N ALA A 74 17.87 -21.39 -0.66
CA ALA A 74 16.58 -21.45 -1.33
C ALA A 74 15.45 -21.75 -0.34
N GLY A 75 15.66 -22.72 0.55
CA GLY A 75 14.74 -23.06 1.64
C GLY A 75 14.51 -21.89 2.59
N MET A 76 15.56 -21.14 2.95
CA MET A 76 15.45 -19.95 3.79
C MET A 76 14.63 -18.84 3.10
N THR A 77 14.86 -18.59 1.81
CA THR A 77 14.05 -17.60 1.07
C THR A 77 12.58 -18.01 0.97
N ALA A 78 12.30 -19.30 0.80
CA ALA A 78 10.93 -19.82 0.77
C ALA A 78 10.25 -19.72 2.14
N ALA A 79 10.97 -20.02 3.22
CA ALA A 79 10.47 -19.86 4.58
C ALA A 79 10.13 -18.40 4.89
N VAL A 80 11.01 -17.47 4.52
CA VAL A 80 10.77 -16.02 4.70
C VAL A 80 9.57 -15.58 3.87
N LEU A 81 9.45 -16.02 2.62
CA LEU A 81 8.25 -15.76 1.82
C LEU A 81 6.98 -16.25 2.53
N GLY A 82 7.00 -17.47 3.08
CA GLY A 82 5.88 -18.02 3.85
C GLY A 82 5.49 -17.14 5.04
N ILE A 83 6.47 -16.69 5.83
CA ILE A 83 6.25 -15.75 6.96
C ILE A 83 5.68 -14.43 6.46
N VAL A 84 6.22 -13.90 5.36
CA VAL A 84 5.76 -12.64 4.78
C VAL A 84 4.30 -12.75 4.34
N ILE A 85 3.94 -13.82 3.62
CA ILE A 85 2.56 -14.05 3.18
C ILE A 85 1.63 -14.18 4.38
N THR A 86 1.98 -14.99 5.40
CA THR A 86 1.09 -15.23 6.54
C THR A 86 0.86 -13.96 7.37
N VAL A 87 1.93 -13.23 7.70
CA VAL A 87 1.82 -11.98 8.47
C VAL A 87 1.01 -10.95 7.70
N VAL A 88 1.33 -10.73 6.43
CA VAL A 88 0.63 -9.72 5.63
C VAL A 88 -0.83 -10.11 5.40
N SER A 89 -1.11 -11.38 5.13
CA SER A 89 -2.48 -11.87 4.97
C SER A 89 -3.28 -11.66 6.25
N LEU A 90 -2.72 -11.98 7.42
CA LEU A 90 -3.36 -11.73 8.72
C LEU A 90 -3.63 -10.23 8.93
N LEU A 91 -2.66 -9.37 8.65
CA LEU A 91 -2.83 -7.91 8.83
C LEU A 91 -3.90 -7.34 7.89
N VAL A 92 -3.90 -7.78 6.62
CA VAL A 92 -4.91 -7.37 5.65
C VAL A 92 -6.29 -7.86 6.08
N GLN A 93 -6.42 -9.10 6.56
CA GLN A 93 -7.69 -9.64 7.06
C GLN A 93 -8.25 -8.83 8.23
N LEU A 94 -7.44 -8.59 9.27
CA LEU A 94 -7.87 -7.80 10.44
C LEU A 94 -8.28 -6.37 10.06
N THR A 95 -7.61 -5.80 9.06
CA THR A 95 -7.94 -4.44 8.58
C THR A 95 -9.18 -4.47 7.70
N ALA A 96 -9.35 -5.49 6.85
CA ALA A 96 -10.50 -5.65 5.98
C ALA A 96 -11.80 -5.98 6.72
N GLU A 97 -11.71 -6.60 7.90
CA GLU A 97 -12.85 -6.78 8.81
C GLU A 97 -13.37 -5.43 9.33
N ARG A 98 -12.48 -4.45 9.49
CA ARG A 98 -12.81 -3.12 10.05
C ARG A 98 -13.11 -2.08 8.98
N TYR A 99 -12.53 -2.21 7.80
CA TYR A 99 -12.63 -1.25 6.71
C TYR A 99 -12.82 -2.00 5.39
N THR A 100 -13.84 -1.62 4.63
CA THR A 100 -14.13 -2.20 3.31
C THR A 100 -13.01 -1.83 2.32
N GLY A 101 -12.87 -2.57 1.20
CA GLY A 101 -11.96 -2.21 0.10
C GLY A 101 -10.45 -2.47 0.31
N VAL A 102 -9.95 -2.51 1.55
CA VAL A 102 -8.51 -2.60 1.87
C VAL A 102 -7.80 -3.78 1.20
N ALA A 103 -8.45 -4.95 1.16
CA ALA A 103 -7.87 -6.15 0.55
C ALA A 103 -7.60 -5.96 -0.96
N GLN A 104 -8.51 -5.31 -1.69
CA GLN A 104 -8.34 -5.04 -3.11
C GLN A 104 -7.23 -4.00 -3.34
N MET A 105 -7.18 -2.96 -2.50
CA MET A 105 -6.11 -1.96 -2.55
C MET A 105 -4.73 -2.58 -2.32
N PHE A 106 -4.64 -3.51 -1.37
CA PHE A 106 -3.41 -4.23 -1.07
C PHE A 106 -2.90 -5.02 -2.30
N LEU A 107 -3.80 -5.75 -2.98
CA LEU A 107 -3.48 -6.54 -4.17
C LEU A 107 -3.13 -5.68 -5.39
N ARG A 108 -3.72 -4.49 -5.52
CA ARG A 108 -3.46 -3.55 -6.61
C ARG A 108 -2.16 -2.75 -6.42
N ASP A 109 -1.63 -2.69 -5.19
CA ASP A 109 -0.43 -1.91 -4.91
C ASP A 109 0.82 -2.55 -5.52
N ARG A 110 1.48 -1.79 -6.40
CA ARG A 110 2.63 -2.26 -7.17
C ARG A 110 3.79 -2.71 -6.29
N ARG A 111 3.99 -2.13 -5.10
CA ARG A 111 5.13 -2.51 -4.24
C ARG A 111 4.92 -3.88 -3.62
N ASN A 112 3.69 -4.17 -3.17
CA ASN A 112 3.34 -5.49 -2.64
C ASN A 112 3.54 -6.59 -3.69
N VAL A 113 3.04 -6.37 -4.91
CA VAL A 113 3.21 -7.31 -6.03
C VAL A 113 4.69 -7.52 -6.37
N MET A 114 5.49 -6.44 -6.41
CA MET A 114 6.91 -6.53 -6.72
C MET A 114 7.71 -7.30 -5.66
N VAL A 115 7.42 -7.09 -4.37
CA VAL A 115 8.09 -7.81 -3.27
C VAL A 115 7.73 -9.29 -3.31
N MET A 116 6.46 -9.62 -3.51
CA MET A 116 6.03 -11.01 -3.60
C MET A 116 6.64 -11.72 -4.83
N ALA A 117 6.64 -11.05 -5.97
CA ALA A 117 7.30 -11.54 -7.19
C ALA A 117 8.80 -11.75 -6.98
N TYR A 118 9.50 -10.82 -6.30
CA TYR A 118 10.93 -10.94 -5.98
C TYR A 118 11.24 -12.25 -5.23
N TYR A 119 10.50 -12.53 -4.17
CA TYR A 119 10.72 -13.74 -3.36
C TYR A 119 10.39 -15.02 -4.14
N VAL A 120 9.29 -15.04 -4.90
CA VAL A 120 8.92 -16.18 -5.75
C VAL A 120 10.01 -16.45 -6.79
N VAL A 121 10.46 -15.42 -7.51
CA VAL A 121 11.52 -15.55 -8.51
C VAL A 121 12.82 -16.02 -7.87
N THR A 122 13.22 -15.46 -6.72
CA THR A 122 14.43 -15.87 -6.00
C THR A 122 14.35 -17.34 -5.57
N CYS A 123 13.20 -17.81 -5.11
CA CYS A 123 13.00 -19.22 -4.76
C CYS A 123 13.12 -20.13 -5.99
N VAL A 124 12.45 -19.79 -7.10
CA VAL A 124 12.50 -20.58 -8.35
C VAL A 124 13.91 -20.63 -8.90
N VAL A 125 14.62 -19.50 -8.91
CA VAL A 125 16.04 -19.42 -9.31
C VAL A 125 16.91 -20.27 -8.38
N GLY A 126 16.70 -20.19 -7.07
CA GLY A 126 17.42 -21.02 -6.09
C GLY A 126 17.28 -22.53 -6.35
N VAL A 127 16.04 -22.99 -6.59
CA VAL A 127 15.77 -24.39 -6.96
C VAL A 127 16.41 -24.75 -8.30
N ALA A 128 16.30 -23.88 -9.31
CA ALA A 128 16.88 -24.12 -10.64
C ALA A 128 18.42 -24.23 -10.60
N ILE A 129 19.09 -23.38 -9.81
CA ILE A 129 20.55 -23.46 -9.62
C ILE A 129 20.90 -24.74 -8.86
N SER A 130 20.11 -25.13 -7.85
CA SER A 130 20.32 -26.39 -7.12
C SER A 130 20.23 -27.62 -8.02
N LEU A 131 19.34 -27.62 -9.03
CA LEU A 131 19.23 -28.69 -10.02
C LEU A 131 20.32 -28.65 -11.10
N SER A 132 20.98 -27.49 -11.29
CA SER A 132 21.99 -27.29 -12.34
C SER A 132 23.42 -27.65 -11.88
N LEU A 133 23.63 -27.89 -10.59
CA LEU A 133 24.93 -28.28 -10.03
C LEU A 133 25.32 -29.70 -10.49
N HIS A 134 26.42 -29.79 -11.22
CA HIS A 134 27.04 -31.05 -11.63
C HIS A 134 28.48 -31.12 -11.10
N ASN A 135 29.01 -32.32 -10.86
CA ASN A 135 30.35 -32.53 -10.28
C ASN A 135 31.49 -31.83 -11.06
N GLU A 136 31.30 -31.54 -12.35
CA GLU A 136 32.30 -30.89 -13.21
C GLU A 136 32.01 -29.41 -13.49
N PHE A 137 30.83 -28.89 -13.13
CA PHE A 137 30.43 -27.52 -13.43
C PHE A 137 29.74 -26.84 -12.24
N VAL A 138 30.47 -25.93 -11.59
CA VAL A 138 29.96 -25.05 -10.53
C VAL A 138 29.77 -23.64 -11.10
N PRO A 139 28.51 -23.19 -11.33
CA PRO A 139 28.23 -21.84 -11.81
C PRO A 139 28.45 -20.81 -10.70
N ARG A 140 29.70 -20.39 -10.49
CA ARG A 140 30.12 -19.49 -9.40
C ARG A 140 29.35 -18.17 -9.37
N ALA A 141 29.09 -17.60 -10.54
CA ALA A 141 28.30 -16.37 -10.67
C ALA A 141 26.86 -16.56 -10.19
N ALA A 142 26.26 -17.73 -10.46
CA ALA A 142 24.90 -18.04 -10.04
C ALA A 142 24.82 -18.23 -8.51
N VAL A 143 25.77 -18.96 -7.91
CA VAL A 143 25.85 -19.13 -6.45
C VAL A 143 26.03 -17.78 -5.76
N PHE A 144 26.96 -16.95 -6.24
CA PHE A 144 27.17 -15.61 -5.70
C PHE A 144 25.92 -14.72 -5.82
N SER A 145 25.24 -14.77 -6.98
CA SER A 145 23.98 -14.04 -7.18
C SER A 145 22.88 -14.51 -6.21
N MET A 146 22.80 -15.81 -5.93
CA MET A 146 21.83 -16.37 -5.00
C MET A 146 22.13 -15.93 -3.56
N MET A 147 23.41 -15.96 -3.14
CA MET A 147 23.81 -15.46 -1.82
C MET A 147 23.44 -13.99 -1.65
N CYS A 148 23.71 -13.16 -2.67
CA CYS A 148 23.35 -11.74 -2.66
C CYS A 148 21.83 -11.55 -2.62
N ALA A 149 21.07 -12.33 -3.41
CA ALA A 149 19.61 -12.27 -3.46
C ALA A 149 18.98 -12.70 -2.12
N THR A 150 19.47 -13.77 -1.50
CA THR A 150 18.99 -14.21 -0.18
C THR A 150 19.29 -13.15 0.89
N ALA A 151 20.51 -12.61 0.92
CA ALA A 151 20.87 -11.56 1.87
C ALA A 151 20.02 -10.29 1.67
N PHE A 152 19.81 -9.87 0.42
CA PHE A 152 18.94 -8.75 0.11
C PHE A 152 17.49 -9.01 0.53
N GLY A 153 16.96 -10.21 0.27
CA GLY A 153 15.61 -10.61 0.69
C GLY A 153 15.43 -10.46 2.21
N LEU A 154 16.33 -11.05 3.00
CA LEU A 154 16.29 -10.96 4.46
C LEU A 154 16.30 -9.51 4.96
N ILE A 155 17.17 -8.67 4.40
CA ILE A 155 17.26 -7.24 4.76
C ILE A 155 15.99 -6.50 4.34
N MET A 156 15.41 -6.84 3.19
CA MET A 156 14.22 -6.20 2.62
C MET A 156 12.92 -6.60 3.35
N MET A 157 12.89 -7.72 4.07
CA MET A 157 11.74 -8.16 4.85
C MET A 157 11.25 -7.10 5.86
N LEU A 158 12.17 -6.56 6.67
CA LEU A 158 11.82 -5.60 7.71
C LEU A 158 11.24 -4.27 7.17
N PRO A 159 11.86 -3.58 6.18
CA PRO A 159 11.27 -2.37 5.61
C PRO A 159 9.96 -2.67 4.87
N TYR A 160 9.77 -3.88 4.34
CA TYR A 160 8.50 -4.28 3.75
C TYR A 160 7.39 -4.37 4.81
N PHE A 161 7.62 -5.01 5.95
CA PHE A 161 6.62 -5.02 7.02
C PHE A 161 6.29 -3.61 7.53
N ALA A 162 7.30 -2.76 7.73
CA ALA A 162 7.06 -1.37 8.11
C ALA A 162 6.23 -0.62 7.05
N TYR A 163 6.48 -0.89 5.76
CA TYR A 163 5.66 -0.37 4.67
C TYR A 163 4.22 -0.85 4.76
N VAL A 164 3.99 -2.15 4.95
CA VAL A 164 2.64 -2.73 5.05
C VAL A 164 1.89 -2.19 6.27
N PHE A 165 2.52 -2.09 7.44
CA PHE A 165 1.90 -1.50 8.62
C PHE A 165 1.46 -0.06 8.38
N ARG A 166 2.32 0.75 7.76
CA ARG A 166 1.97 2.12 7.42
C ARG A 166 0.89 2.19 6.35
N PHE A 167 0.89 1.26 5.40
CA PHE A 167 -0.13 1.17 4.35
C PHE A 167 -1.51 0.84 4.94
N LEU A 168 -1.57 -0.06 5.92
CA LEU A 168 -2.80 -0.47 6.60
C LEU A 168 -3.25 0.50 7.71
N GLU A 169 -2.41 1.46 8.08
CA GLU A 169 -2.77 2.48 9.06
C GLU A 169 -3.98 3.30 8.55
N PRO A 170 -5.10 3.34 9.27
CA PRO A 170 -6.37 3.85 8.73
C PRO A 170 -6.31 5.31 8.26
N VAL A 171 -5.51 6.14 8.93
CA VAL A 171 -5.29 7.54 8.54
C VAL A 171 -4.64 7.65 7.16
N ASN A 172 -3.70 6.74 6.84
CA ASN A 172 -3.05 6.72 5.53
C ASN A 172 -3.98 6.14 4.46
N LEU A 173 -4.86 5.22 4.84
CA LEU A 173 -5.89 4.67 3.95
C LEU A 173 -6.89 5.75 3.53
N VAL A 174 -7.45 6.50 4.48
CA VAL A 174 -8.34 7.65 4.23
C VAL A 174 -7.69 8.66 3.28
N ALA A 175 -6.46 9.09 3.59
CA ALA A 175 -5.75 10.07 2.76
C ALA A 175 -5.44 9.54 1.34
N ARG A 176 -5.26 8.23 1.18
CA ARG A 176 -5.05 7.60 -0.13
C ARG A 176 -6.35 7.54 -0.92
N ILE A 177 -7.46 7.12 -0.31
CA ILE A 177 -8.78 7.08 -0.94
C ILE A 177 -9.14 8.46 -1.45
N GLU A 178 -9.04 9.48 -0.59
CA GLU A 178 -9.30 10.87 -0.95
C GLU A 178 -8.45 11.32 -2.14
N ALA A 179 -7.14 11.11 -2.08
CA ALA A 179 -6.21 11.59 -3.12
C ALA A 179 -6.38 10.86 -4.46
N GLU A 180 -6.53 9.53 -4.44
CA GLU A 180 -6.77 8.74 -5.66
C GLU A 180 -8.14 9.10 -6.26
N ALA A 181 -9.19 9.12 -5.44
CA ALA A 181 -10.54 9.40 -5.92
C ALA A 181 -10.69 10.83 -6.44
N ALA A 182 -10.11 11.84 -5.78
CA ALA A 182 -10.21 13.23 -6.24
C ALA A 182 -9.52 13.44 -7.60
N VAL A 183 -8.38 12.76 -7.83
CA VAL A 183 -7.67 12.81 -9.12
C VAL A 183 -8.47 12.08 -10.20
N ASP A 184 -8.93 10.86 -9.92
CA ASP A 184 -9.69 10.05 -10.87
C ASP A 184 -11.02 10.73 -11.25
N LEU A 185 -11.71 11.30 -10.26
CA LEU A 185 -12.92 12.12 -10.47
C LEU A 185 -12.61 13.35 -11.34
N ALA A 186 -11.53 14.08 -11.08
CA ALA A 186 -11.20 15.27 -11.86
C ALA A 186 -10.91 14.91 -13.33
N ILE A 187 -10.21 13.79 -13.56
CA ILE A 187 -9.93 13.27 -14.91
C ILE A 187 -11.23 12.82 -15.59
N ALA A 188 -12.06 12.03 -14.90
CA ALA A 188 -13.31 11.51 -15.45
C ALA A 188 -14.34 12.61 -15.74
N ALA A 189 -14.49 13.59 -14.85
CA ALA A 189 -15.45 14.67 -15.00
C ALA A 189 -15.07 15.61 -16.17
N THR A 190 -13.78 15.79 -16.46
CA THR A 190 -13.30 16.74 -17.48
C THR A 190 -12.89 16.11 -18.80
N THR A 191 -12.86 14.77 -18.89
CA THR A 191 -12.60 14.07 -20.15
C THR A 191 -13.72 14.31 -21.16
N ARG A 192 -13.38 14.18 -22.45
CA ARG A 192 -14.35 14.29 -23.56
C ARG A 192 -14.83 12.93 -24.07
N GLN A 193 -14.26 11.85 -23.55
CA GLN A 193 -14.61 10.49 -23.97
C GLN A 193 -15.86 10.01 -23.20
N PRO A 194 -17.01 9.77 -23.88
CA PRO A 194 -18.27 9.46 -23.20
C PRO A 194 -18.20 8.22 -22.30
N ALA A 195 -17.54 7.15 -22.75
CA ALA A 195 -17.38 5.93 -21.95
C ALA A 195 -16.62 6.19 -20.64
N ALA A 196 -15.51 6.93 -20.71
CA ALA A 196 -14.69 7.23 -19.53
C ALA A 196 -15.40 8.12 -18.50
N ILE A 197 -16.35 8.96 -18.94
CA ILE A 197 -17.19 9.78 -18.03
C ILE A 197 -18.10 8.86 -17.22
N VAL A 198 -18.82 7.96 -17.88
CA VAL A 198 -19.76 7.03 -17.23
C VAL A 198 -19.01 6.07 -16.32
N ASP A 199 -17.90 5.50 -16.78
CA ASP A 199 -17.06 4.58 -16.01
C ASP A 199 -16.44 5.26 -14.79
N GLY A 200 -16.25 6.58 -14.81
CA GLY A 200 -15.66 7.34 -13.70
C GLY A 200 -16.64 7.77 -12.60
N GLN A 201 -17.96 7.70 -12.84
CA GLN A 201 -18.96 8.03 -11.81
C GLN A 201 -18.99 7.00 -10.68
N ALA A 202 -18.92 5.72 -11.01
CA ALA A 202 -18.99 4.63 -10.02
C ALA A 202 -17.79 4.63 -9.04
N PRO A 203 -16.52 4.82 -9.47
CA PRO A 203 -15.39 5.00 -8.56
C PRO A 203 -15.53 6.20 -7.61
N ALA A 204 -16.05 7.33 -8.10
CA ALA A 204 -16.29 8.52 -7.27
C ALA A 204 -17.34 8.24 -6.18
N LEU A 205 -18.40 7.53 -6.54
CA LEU A 205 -19.45 7.10 -5.62
C LEU A 205 -18.91 6.12 -4.56
N ALA A 206 -18.17 5.10 -5.01
CA ALA A 206 -17.57 4.10 -4.15
C ALA A 206 -16.58 4.70 -3.15
N ALA A 207 -15.79 5.71 -3.56
CA ALA A 207 -14.87 6.39 -2.65
C ALA A 207 -15.59 7.15 -1.54
N LEU A 208 -16.72 7.82 -1.84
CA LEU A 208 -17.54 8.47 -0.81
C LEU A 208 -18.14 7.47 0.17
N GLU A 209 -18.62 6.33 -0.34
CA GLU A 209 -19.18 5.25 0.50
C GLU A 209 -18.09 4.63 1.37
N GLU A 210 -16.90 4.36 0.82
CA GLU A 210 -15.77 3.80 1.58
C GLU A 210 -15.29 4.76 2.69
N LEU A 211 -15.19 6.07 2.41
CA LEU A 211 -14.89 7.07 3.43
C LEU A 211 -15.97 7.13 4.52
N THR A 212 -17.23 6.93 4.15
CA THR A 212 -18.35 6.92 5.10
C THR A 212 -18.32 5.66 5.96
N ASP A 213 -18.09 4.49 5.37
CA ASP A 213 -17.91 3.23 6.10
C ASP A 213 -16.75 3.32 7.10
N ILE A 214 -15.62 3.92 6.69
CA ILE A 214 -14.48 4.14 7.59
C ILE A 214 -14.87 5.07 8.74
N THR A 215 -15.67 6.10 8.46
CA THR A 215 -16.17 7.03 9.48
C THR A 215 -17.05 6.30 10.49
N SER A 216 -18.07 5.57 10.02
CA SER A 216 -19.00 4.79 10.85
C SER A 216 -18.29 3.74 11.70
N ASN A 217 -17.42 2.93 11.09
CA ASN A 217 -16.63 1.93 11.81
C ASN A 217 -15.69 2.57 12.85
N SER A 218 -15.21 3.79 12.58
CA SER A 218 -14.38 4.54 13.54
C SER A 218 -15.21 5.14 14.68
N ILE A 219 -16.44 5.59 14.42
CA ILE A 219 -17.39 6.06 15.45
C ILE A 219 -17.74 4.89 16.38
N SER A 220 -18.19 3.76 15.83
CA SER A 220 -18.49 2.54 16.58
C SER A 220 -17.29 2.04 17.38
N GLY A 221 -16.10 2.12 16.78
CA GLY A 221 -14.82 1.82 17.40
C GLY A 221 -14.26 2.88 18.36
N LYS A 222 -14.98 4.00 18.57
CA LYS A 222 -14.59 5.15 19.42
C LYS A 222 -13.23 5.75 19.09
N ASP A 223 -12.79 5.65 17.83
CA ASP A 223 -11.58 6.29 17.34
C ASP A 223 -11.91 7.67 16.73
N LYS A 224 -11.89 8.68 17.59
CA LYS A 224 -12.15 10.07 17.21
C LYS A 224 -11.16 10.60 16.16
N ILE A 225 -9.91 10.14 16.20
CA ILE A 225 -8.88 10.63 15.28
C ILE A 225 -9.19 10.14 13.87
N ILE A 226 -9.47 8.85 13.69
CA ILE A 226 -9.78 8.32 12.36
C ILE A 226 -11.12 8.86 11.86
N ALA A 227 -12.16 8.89 12.71
CA ALA A 227 -13.47 9.39 12.33
C ALA A 227 -13.42 10.85 11.85
N SER A 228 -12.76 11.74 12.61
CA SER A 228 -12.61 13.14 12.19
C SER A 228 -11.82 13.28 10.88
N ARG A 229 -10.79 12.46 10.66
CA ARG A 229 -10.01 12.46 9.42
C ARG A 229 -10.80 11.99 8.22
N ALA A 230 -11.66 11.00 8.38
CA ALA A 230 -12.52 10.50 7.31
C ALA A 230 -13.61 11.51 6.94
N VAL A 231 -14.22 12.19 7.92
CA VAL A 231 -15.16 13.31 7.69
C VAL A 231 -14.47 14.46 6.95
N ASP A 232 -13.28 14.86 7.41
CA ASP A 232 -12.46 15.89 6.73
C ASP A 232 -12.17 15.50 5.27
N ALA A 233 -11.88 14.22 5.01
CA ALA A 233 -11.60 13.72 3.67
C ALA A 233 -12.83 13.76 2.75
N ILE A 234 -14.04 13.50 3.27
CA ILE A 234 -15.29 13.68 2.51
C ILE A 234 -15.43 15.16 2.10
N LYS A 235 -15.20 16.10 3.02
CA LYS A 235 -15.21 17.53 2.70
C LYS A 235 -14.19 17.86 1.62
N ASP A 236 -12.93 17.49 1.83
CA ASP A 236 -11.83 17.84 0.92
C ASP A 236 -12.05 17.24 -0.48
N PHE A 237 -12.62 16.02 -0.57
CA PHE A 237 -13.04 15.40 -1.83
C PHE A 237 -14.13 16.22 -2.55
N VAL A 238 -15.19 16.61 -1.84
CA VAL A 238 -16.30 17.40 -2.44
C VAL A 238 -15.83 18.80 -2.83
N VAL A 239 -15.02 19.46 -2.00
CA VAL A 239 -14.45 20.77 -2.32
C VAL A 239 -13.54 20.68 -3.55
N GLY A 240 -12.72 19.62 -3.65
CA GLY A 240 -11.91 19.35 -4.84
C GLY A 240 -12.75 19.13 -6.10
N TYR A 241 -13.91 18.49 -5.98
CA TYR A 241 -14.88 18.38 -7.07
C TYR A 241 -15.47 19.73 -7.49
N LEU A 242 -15.84 20.59 -6.54
CA LEU A 242 -16.40 21.92 -6.84
C LEU A 242 -15.42 22.78 -7.66
N ASP A 243 -14.11 22.63 -7.45
CA ASP A 243 -13.05 23.30 -8.23
C ASP A 243 -12.99 22.85 -9.70
N VAL A 244 -13.54 21.67 -10.04
CA VAL A 244 -13.58 21.13 -11.41
C VAL A 244 -14.98 21.14 -12.02
N LYS A 245 -16.05 21.29 -11.21
CA LYS A 245 -17.46 21.23 -11.64
C LYS A 245 -17.77 22.11 -12.85
N ASN A 246 -17.28 23.35 -12.87
CA ASN A 246 -17.52 24.28 -13.98
C ASN A 246 -16.85 23.87 -15.31
N ARG A 247 -15.87 22.97 -15.25
CA ARG A 247 -15.16 22.41 -16.41
C ARG A 247 -15.65 21.02 -16.79
N ALA A 248 -16.53 20.43 -15.97
CA ALA A 248 -17.02 19.09 -16.19
C ALA A 248 -17.88 19.03 -17.47
N ASP A 249 -17.80 17.91 -18.18
CA ASP A 249 -18.64 17.66 -19.33
C ASP A 249 -20.11 17.50 -18.90
N PRO A 250 -21.11 18.05 -19.62
CA PRO A 250 -22.51 17.91 -19.24
C PRO A 250 -22.97 16.47 -19.00
N ARG A 251 -22.35 15.49 -19.67
CA ARG A 251 -22.64 14.07 -19.47
C ARG A 251 -22.25 13.55 -18.09
N TRP A 252 -21.31 14.18 -17.40
CA TRP A 252 -20.94 13.84 -16.02
C TRP A 252 -22.11 14.00 -15.05
N PHE A 253 -23.07 14.88 -15.37
CA PHE A 253 -24.21 15.15 -14.52
C PHE A 253 -25.42 14.26 -14.82
N GLN A 254 -25.37 13.45 -15.89
CA GLN A 254 -26.41 12.47 -16.20
C GLN A 254 -26.16 11.23 -15.36
N ILE A 255 -27.21 10.71 -14.70
CA ILE A 255 -27.09 9.54 -13.83
C ILE A 255 -26.92 8.31 -14.72
N GLY A 256 -25.67 7.88 -14.87
CA GLY A 256 -25.26 6.74 -15.68
C GLY A 256 -25.82 5.42 -15.15
N GLU A 257 -25.89 4.42 -16.03
CA GLU A 257 -26.44 3.10 -15.74
C GLU A 257 -25.77 2.45 -14.52
N HIS A 258 -24.45 2.58 -14.41
CA HIS A 258 -23.65 2.01 -13.30
C HIS A 258 -23.94 2.62 -11.92
N ILE A 259 -24.41 3.86 -11.83
CA ILE A 259 -24.76 4.50 -10.55
C ILE A 259 -26.27 4.48 -10.27
N ARG A 260 -27.09 4.22 -11.30
CA ARG A 260 -28.55 4.12 -11.18
C ARG A 260 -28.98 2.93 -10.34
N ASP A 261 -28.18 1.86 -10.30
CA ASP A 261 -28.43 0.67 -9.49
C ASP A 261 -28.10 0.88 -7.99
N ASN A 262 -27.47 1.99 -7.62
CA ASN A 262 -27.17 2.27 -6.23
C ASN A 262 -28.48 2.56 -5.45
N PRO A 263 -28.68 1.93 -4.27
CA PRO A 263 -29.94 2.02 -3.53
C PRO A 263 -30.42 3.44 -3.25
N ASP A 264 -29.50 4.40 -3.06
CA ASP A 264 -29.85 5.79 -2.80
C ASP A 264 -30.52 6.48 -4.01
N PHE A 265 -30.17 6.08 -5.24
CA PHE A 265 -30.80 6.62 -6.46
C PHE A 265 -32.03 5.79 -6.87
N VAL A 266 -32.02 4.46 -6.65
CA VAL A 266 -33.17 3.60 -6.92
C VAL A 266 -34.39 3.98 -6.06
N ALA A 267 -34.14 4.36 -4.81
CA ALA A 267 -35.21 4.75 -3.88
C ALA A 267 -35.77 6.15 -4.15
N MET A 268 -35.17 6.92 -5.05
CA MET A 268 -35.56 8.30 -5.34
C MET A 268 -36.68 8.37 -6.39
N ASP A 269 -37.54 9.38 -6.25
CA ASP A 269 -38.58 9.65 -7.25
C ASP A 269 -37.95 10.08 -8.60
N PRO A 270 -38.51 9.64 -9.75
CA PRO A 270 -37.98 10.02 -11.07
C PRO A 270 -37.98 11.52 -11.38
N GLU A 271 -38.81 12.32 -10.73
CA GLU A 271 -38.77 13.79 -10.83
C GLU A 271 -37.53 14.34 -10.09
N SER A 272 -37.27 13.88 -8.86
CA SER A 272 -36.09 14.29 -8.10
C SER A 272 -34.77 13.88 -8.76
N LEU A 273 -34.72 12.73 -9.44
CA LEU A 273 -33.55 12.37 -10.25
C LEU A 273 -33.32 13.35 -11.40
N ARG A 274 -34.38 13.80 -12.07
CA ARG A 274 -34.30 14.80 -13.15
C ARG A 274 -33.87 16.16 -12.62
N ASP A 275 -34.32 16.56 -11.44
CA ASP A 275 -33.90 17.79 -10.79
C ASP A 275 -32.40 17.76 -10.47
N LEU A 276 -31.87 16.64 -9.95
CA LEU A 276 -30.43 16.49 -9.70
C LEU A 276 -29.58 16.60 -10.97
N GLU A 277 -30.05 16.02 -12.09
CA GLU A 277 -29.38 16.13 -13.39
C GLU A 277 -29.42 17.56 -13.93
N ALA A 278 -30.58 18.23 -13.81
CA ALA A 278 -30.80 19.60 -14.27
C ALA A 278 -29.93 20.61 -13.48
N ASP A 279 -29.91 20.47 -12.16
CA ASP A 279 -29.16 21.33 -11.24
C ASP A 279 -27.67 20.99 -11.18
N ARG A 280 -27.27 19.84 -11.76
CA ARG A 280 -25.89 19.37 -11.81
C ARG A 280 -25.32 19.11 -10.40
N THR A 281 -26.11 18.53 -9.51
CA THR A 281 -25.83 18.45 -8.05
C THR A 281 -25.81 17.02 -7.50
N TRP A 282 -25.79 15.99 -8.36
CA TRP A 282 -25.89 14.60 -7.91
C TRP A 282 -24.81 14.19 -6.90
N LEU A 283 -23.56 14.65 -7.06
CA LEU A 283 -22.46 14.28 -6.18
C LEU A 283 -22.52 15.02 -4.85
N GLU A 284 -22.88 16.31 -4.88
CA GLU A 284 -23.12 17.10 -3.66
C GLU A 284 -24.26 16.52 -2.84
N TRP A 285 -25.35 16.16 -3.52
CA TRP A 285 -26.49 15.49 -2.89
C TRP A 285 -26.06 14.19 -2.21
N LYS A 286 -25.28 13.34 -2.91
CA LYS A 286 -24.79 12.08 -2.34
C LYS A 286 -23.88 12.32 -1.13
N ALA A 287 -22.99 13.31 -1.18
CA ALA A 287 -22.13 13.64 -0.05
C ALA A 287 -22.95 14.14 1.17
N LEU A 288 -23.97 14.97 0.95
CA LEU A 288 -24.89 15.41 2.01
C LEU A 288 -25.68 14.24 2.60
N ARG A 289 -26.09 13.28 1.77
CA ARG A 289 -26.73 12.03 2.21
C ARG A 289 -25.81 11.22 3.14
N GLN A 290 -24.53 11.11 2.80
CA GLN A 290 -23.54 10.44 3.66
C GLN A 290 -23.35 11.18 4.99
N TYR A 291 -23.22 12.51 4.96
CA TYR A 291 -23.14 13.30 6.20
C TYR A 291 -24.36 13.14 7.08
N PHE A 292 -25.57 13.05 6.51
CA PHE A 292 -26.78 12.80 7.28
C PHE A 292 -26.73 11.44 7.99
N GLY A 293 -26.27 10.40 7.29
CA GLY A 293 -26.05 9.07 7.89
C GLY A 293 -25.05 9.10 9.05
N ILE A 294 -23.88 9.72 8.82
CA ILE A 294 -22.83 9.86 9.84
C ILE A 294 -23.35 10.66 11.04
N TYR A 295 -24.08 11.75 10.80
CA TYR A 295 -24.64 12.59 11.87
C TYR A 295 -25.60 11.81 12.78
N ALA A 296 -26.48 11.01 12.18
CA ALA A 296 -27.43 10.18 12.93
C ALA A 296 -26.71 9.15 13.81
N GLU A 297 -25.66 8.52 13.29
CA GLU A 297 -24.85 7.55 14.03
C GLU A 297 -24.02 8.21 15.15
N ALA A 298 -23.36 9.33 14.85
CA ALA A 298 -22.54 10.07 15.80
C ALA A 298 -23.35 10.69 16.95
N GLN A 299 -24.66 10.94 16.77
CA GLN A 299 -25.52 11.52 17.80
C GLN A 299 -25.54 10.72 19.11
N GLY A 300 -25.46 9.39 19.04
CA GLY A 300 -25.44 8.53 20.22
C GLY A 300 -24.05 8.25 20.77
N GLU A 301 -23.10 7.95 19.89
CA GLU A 301 -21.78 7.41 20.28
C GLU A 301 -20.68 8.48 20.38
N MET A 302 -20.69 9.50 19.50
CA MET A 302 -19.60 10.48 19.41
C MET A 302 -20.06 11.87 18.91
N PRO A 303 -20.76 12.66 19.76
CA PRO A 303 -21.37 13.93 19.38
C PRO A 303 -20.39 14.99 18.84
N ASP A 304 -19.10 14.87 19.17
CA ASP A 304 -18.06 15.77 18.67
C ASP A 304 -17.96 15.78 17.14
N ILE A 305 -18.28 14.65 16.49
CA ILE A 305 -18.29 14.54 15.03
C ILE A 305 -19.41 15.37 14.42
N ASN A 306 -20.53 15.56 15.12
CA ASN A 306 -21.65 16.38 14.64
C ASN A 306 -21.25 17.85 14.51
N TYR A 307 -20.42 18.37 15.42
CA TYR A 307 -19.88 19.73 15.29
C TYR A 307 -18.95 19.85 14.08
N LEU A 308 -18.17 18.81 13.78
CA LEU A 308 -17.30 18.80 12.61
C LEU A 308 -18.11 18.83 11.30
N ILE A 309 -19.16 18.01 11.19
CA ILE A 309 -20.08 18.01 10.04
C ILE A 309 -20.75 19.38 9.86
N ALA A 310 -21.18 20.01 10.95
CA ALA A 310 -21.77 21.35 10.91
C ALA A 310 -20.80 22.41 10.38
N ILE A 311 -19.52 22.35 10.79
CA ILE A 311 -18.48 23.26 10.28
C ILE A 311 -18.21 22.97 8.79
N ASP A 312 -18.08 21.71 8.43
CA ASP A 312 -17.66 21.29 7.08
C ASP A 312 -18.73 21.62 6.04
N SER A 313 -20.00 21.42 6.37
CA SER A 313 -21.15 21.79 5.53
C SER A 313 -21.31 23.31 5.33
N CYS A 314 -20.92 24.14 6.31
CA CYS A 314 -20.93 25.60 6.17
C CYS A 314 -19.70 26.15 5.43
N SER A 315 -18.56 25.47 5.48
CA SER A 315 -17.30 25.95 4.91
C SER A 315 -17.21 25.93 3.38
N GLY A 316 -18.17 25.30 2.71
CA GLY A 316 -18.27 25.20 1.24
C GLY A 316 -19.10 26.29 0.55
N SER A 317 -19.56 27.31 1.30
CA SER A 317 -20.27 28.49 0.76
C SER A 317 -19.38 29.70 0.52
#